data_AF-A0AAW1MP81-F1
#
_entry.id   AF-A0AAW1MP81-F1
#
_cell.length_a   1.000
_cell.length_b   1.000
_cell.length_c   1.000
_cell.angle_alpha   90.00
_cell.angle_beta   90.00
_cell.angle_gamma   90.00
#
_symmetry.space_group_name_H-M   'P 1'
#
loop_
_entity.id
_entity.type
_entity.pdbx_description
1 polymer ?
#
loop_
_entity_poly.entity_id
_entity_poly.type
_entity_poly.pdbx_seq_one_letter_code
_entity_poly.pdbx_strand_id
1 'polypeptide(L)'
;MRWLHWSCFVVRLLHICVLDDAALELLSNVDAGHVCWDDFDIVNGKPTRAVRVSFGYMSTFEDAKKFVDFIRTSFVTLPNQERNEYLLKETTFFSSIGPEITHKSMGLYLKSITVYPIKSCAGFSVASWPPSSTGLLHDREWLLKSSDGQILTQKKAPEMSLISTFVDLHQGTLLAKSPRCR
;
A
#
# COMPACT_ATOMS: atom_id res chain seq x y z
N MET A 1 4.27 19.20 -4.82
CA MET A 1 3.77 18.12 -5.69
C MET A 1 3.51 16.90 -4.83
N ARG A 2 2.25 16.47 -4.72
CA ARG A 2 1.83 15.31 -3.92
C ARG A 2 2.02 14.06 -4.76
N TRP A 3 2.94 13.19 -4.34
CA TRP A 3 3.03 11.82 -4.85
C TRP A 3 3.09 10.87 -3.65
N LEU A 4 1.95 10.23 -3.38
CA LEU A 4 1.83 9.08 -2.48
C LEU A 4 2.68 7.94 -3.05
N HIS A 5 3.91 7.82 -2.57
CA HIS A 5 4.78 6.71 -2.92
C HIS A 5 4.85 5.76 -1.73
N TRP A 6 3.89 4.85 -1.73
CA TRP A 6 3.76 3.77 -0.76
C TRP A 6 4.94 2.81 -0.91
N SER A 7 6.00 3.03 -0.12
CA SER A 7 6.96 1.98 0.17
C SER A 7 6.83 1.65 1.65
N CYS A 8 6.42 0.40 1.91
CA CYS A 8 6.37 -0.26 3.22
C CYS A 8 5.35 0.28 4.24
N PHE A 9 4.07 0.00 4.00
CA PHE A 9 3.19 -0.46 5.07
C PHE A 9 2.81 -1.91 4.77
N VAL A 10 3.14 -2.83 5.68
CA VAL A 10 2.61 -4.20 5.64
C VAL A 10 1.15 -4.12 6.08
N VAL A 11 0.28 -3.76 5.14
CA VAL A 11 -1.15 -4.07 5.24
C VAL A 11 -1.32 -5.45 4.64
N ARG A 12 -1.97 -6.34 5.38
CA ARG A 12 -2.34 -7.68 4.92
C ARG A 12 -2.93 -7.57 3.52
N LEU A 13 -2.24 -8.20 2.57
CA LEU A 13 -2.52 -8.17 1.14
C LEU A 13 -3.96 -8.66 0.91
N LEU A 14 -4.85 -7.80 0.44
CA LEU A 14 -6.12 -8.24 -0.15
C LEU A 14 -5.87 -8.39 -1.66
N HIS A 15 -5.48 -9.59 -2.09
CA HIS A 15 -5.47 -9.94 -3.50
C HIS A 15 -6.93 -10.14 -3.93
N ILE A 16 -7.48 -9.18 -4.66
CA ILE A 16 -8.78 -9.36 -5.31
C ILE A 16 -8.49 -10.04 -6.66
N CYS A 17 -8.65 -11.35 -6.71
CA CYS A 17 -8.64 -12.11 -7.97
C CYS A 17 -10.05 -12.02 -8.57
N VAL A 18 -10.17 -11.46 -9.77
CA VAL A 18 -11.44 -11.37 -10.51
C VAL A 18 -11.35 -12.33 -11.71
N LEU A 19 -12.20 -13.37 -11.68
CA LEU A 19 -12.63 -14.30 -12.75
C LEU A 19 -11.91 -15.66 -12.91
N ASP A 20 -12.75 -16.69 -13.10
CA ASP A 20 -12.52 -18.13 -12.91
C ASP A 20 -11.64 -18.85 -13.95
N ASP A 21 -11.22 -18.20 -15.05
CA ASP A 21 -10.28 -18.79 -16.05
C ASP A 21 -8.90 -18.09 -16.08
N ALA A 22 -8.67 -17.12 -15.18
CA ALA A 22 -7.52 -16.20 -15.22
C ALA A 22 -6.33 -16.58 -14.32
N ALA A 23 -6.46 -17.62 -13.49
CA ALA A 23 -5.46 -17.98 -12.50
C ALA A 23 -4.13 -18.47 -13.12
N LEU A 24 -4.19 -19.16 -14.26
CA LEU A 24 -3.00 -19.70 -14.93
C LEU A 24 -2.15 -18.59 -15.58
N GLU A 25 -2.79 -17.61 -16.24
CA GLU A 25 -2.10 -16.44 -16.80
C GLU A 25 -1.48 -15.60 -15.67
N LEU A 26 -2.20 -15.41 -14.56
CA LEU A 26 -1.68 -14.70 -13.38
C LEU A 26 -0.42 -15.37 -12.81
N LEU A 27 -0.45 -16.69 -12.65
CA LEU A 27 0.70 -17.48 -12.18
C LEU A 27 1.88 -17.36 -13.13
N SER A 28 1.64 -17.46 -14.45
CA SER A 28 2.70 -17.27 -15.45
C SER A 28 3.33 -15.88 -15.41
N ASN A 29 2.53 -14.84 -15.11
CA ASN A 29 3.05 -13.49 -14.97
C ASN A 29 3.93 -13.34 -13.72
N VAL A 30 3.53 -13.96 -12.61
CA VAL A 30 4.34 -14.00 -11.38
C VAL A 30 5.66 -14.75 -11.62
N ASP A 31 5.61 -15.90 -12.30
CA ASP A 31 6.80 -16.68 -12.65
C ASP A 31 7.74 -15.93 -13.60
N ALA A 32 7.18 -15.08 -14.48
CA ALA A 32 7.95 -14.17 -15.32
C ALA A 32 8.54 -12.96 -14.56
N GLY A 33 8.29 -12.86 -13.24
CA GLY A 33 8.83 -11.82 -12.37
C GLY A 33 8.01 -10.53 -12.34
N HIS A 34 6.77 -10.52 -12.82
CA HIS A 34 5.92 -9.33 -12.78
C HIS A 34 5.58 -8.92 -11.36
N VAL A 35 5.63 -7.61 -11.10
CA VAL A 35 5.30 -7.02 -9.80
C VAL A 35 4.34 -5.86 -9.99
N CYS A 36 3.39 -5.68 -9.06
CA CYS A 36 2.33 -4.65 -9.13
C CYS A 36 2.81 -3.18 -9.06
N TRP A 37 4.11 -2.95 -9.25
CA TRP A 37 4.74 -1.64 -9.27
C TRP A 37 5.79 -1.52 -10.39
N ASP A 38 5.86 -2.47 -11.32
CA ASP A 38 6.66 -2.29 -12.55
C ASP A 38 5.96 -1.30 -13.51
N ASP A 39 6.52 -1.10 -14.70
CA ASP A 39 5.91 -0.23 -15.73
C ASP A 39 5.16 -1.06 -16.80
N PHE A 40 4.89 -2.35 -16.51
CA PHE A 40 4.33 -3.33 -17.45
C PHE A 40 2.90 -3.71 -17.06
N ASP A 41 2.01 -2.73 -17.04
CA ASP A 41 0.59 -2.92 -16.70
C ASP A 41 -0.20 -3.73 -17.75
N ILE A 42 0.33 -3.86 -18.97
CA ILE A 42 -0.29 -4.58 -20.10
C ILE A 42 0.71 -5.60 -20.66
N VAL A 43 0.35 -6.89 -20.62
CA VAL A 43 1.11 -8.01 -21.15
C VAL A 43 0.30 -8.65 -22.29
N ASN A 44 0.90 -8.78 -23.48
CA ASN A 44 0.24 -9.34 -24.67
C ASN A 44 -1.10 -8.66 -25.02
N GLY A 45 -1.19 -7.33 -24.85
CA GLY A 45 -2.41 -6.56 -25.11
C GLY A 45 -3.52 -6.74 -24.06
N LYS A 46 -3.26 -7.49 -22.98
CA LYS A 46 -4.19 -7.69 -21.86
C LYS A 46 -3.63 -7.03 -20.59
N PRO A 47 -4.48 -6.43 -19.73
CA PRO A 47 -4.01 -5.96 -18.42
C PRO A 47 -3.54 -7.15 -17.56
N THR A 48 -2.60 -6.91 -16.65
CA THR A 48 -1.98 -7.95 -15.79
C THR A 48 -2.94 -8.65 -14.82
N ARG A 49 -4.20 -8.20 -14.75
CA ARG A 49 -5.31 -8.76 -13.93
C ARG A 49 -5.06 -8.78 -12.42
N ALA A 50 -4.04 -8.07 -11.94
CA ALA A 50 -3.77 -7.89 -10.52
C ALA A 50 -3.73 -6.40 -10.17
N VAL A 51 -4.46 -6.02 -9.13
CA VAL A 51 -4.38 -4.68 -8.55
C VAL A 51 -4.08 -4.83 -7.08
N ARG A 52 -3.02 -4.16 -6.60
CA ARG A 52 -2.72 -4.04 -5.17
C ARG A 52 -3.26 -2.73 -4.64
N VAL A 53 -4.14 -2.80 -3.65
CA VAL A 53 -4.53 -1.64 -2.85
C VAL A 53 -3.87 -1.71 -1.47
N SER A 54 -3.51 -0.55 -0.91
CA SER A 54 -2.94 -0.44 0.43
C SER A 54 -3.60 0.73 1.14
N PHE A 55 -4.04 0.50 2.37
CA PHE A 55 -4.72 1.50 3.20
C PHE A 55 -3.74 2.07 4.23
N GLY A 56 -3.77 3.38 4.42
CA GLY A 56 -2.89 4.04 5.38
C GLY A 56 -3.48 4.06 6.77
N TYR A 57 -2.69 4.54 7.73
CA TYR A 57 -3.17 4.80 9.09
C TYR A 57 -4.44 5.67 9.14
N MET A 58 -4.56 6.65 8.23
CA MET A 58 -5.70 7.57 8.18
C MET A 58 -6.90 7.00 7.40
N SER A 59 -6.78 5.80 6.83
CA SER A 59 -7.87 5.16 6.10
C SER A 59 -8.90 4.61 7.08
N THR A 60 -10.16 4.95 6.84
CA THR A 60 -11.30 4.41 7.58
C THR A 60 -11.85 3.15 6.90
N PHE A 61 -12.67 2.39 7.62
CA PHE A 61 -13.44 1.30 7.03
C PHE A 61 -14.30 1.80 5.86
N GLU A 62 -14.86 3.00 5.98
CA GLU A 62 -15.68 3.60 4.94
C GLU A 62 -14.87 3.90 3.66
N ASP A 63 -13.60 4.26 3.78
CA ASP A 63 -12.72 4.45 2.61
C ASP A 63 -12.46 3.12 1.89
N ALA A 64 -12.24 2.04 2.65
CA ALA A 64 -12.11 0.71 2.08
C ALA A 64 -13.41 0.25 1.40
N LYS A 65 -14.55 0.51 2.03
CA LYS A 65 -15.87 0.20 1.48
C LYS A 65 -16.14 0.97 0.18
N LYS A 66 -15.83 2.27 0.13
CA LYS A 66 -15.94 3.08 -1.11
C LYS A 66 -15.10 2.51 -2.24
N PHE A 67 -13.89 2.04 -1.95
CA PHE A 67 -13.04 1.39 -2.95
C PHE A 67 -13.68 0.10 -3.47
N VAL A 68 -14.21 -0.77 -2.59
CA VAL A 68 -14.92 -1.99 -2.98
C VAL A 68 -16.18 -1.67 -3.81
N ASP A 69 -16.95 -0.67 -3.37
CA ASP A 69 -18.16 -0.21 -4.07
C ASP A 69 -17.79 0.31 -5.48
N PHE A 70 -16.68 1.03 -5.63
CA PHE A 70 -16.15 1.47 -6.93
C PHE A 70 -15.79 0.28 -7.84
N ILE A 71 -15.09 -0.74 -7.32
CA ILE A 71 -14.77 -1.95 -8.10
C ILE A 71 -16.05 -2.65 -8.58
N ARG A 72 -17.01 -2.85 -7.67
CA ARG A 72 -18.28 -3.52 -7.98
C ARG A 72 -19.07 -2.76 -9.04
N THR A 73 -19.18 -1.44 -8.90
CA THR A 73 -20.00 -0.59 -9.79
C THR A 73 -19.37 -0.35 -11.16
N SER A 74 -18.04 -0.31 -11.23
CA SER A 74 -17.33 0.08 -12.46
C SER A 74 -16.80 -1.11 -13.26
N PHE A 75 -16.47 -2.23 -12.61
CA PHE A 75 -15.73 -3.33 -13.24
C PHE A 75 -16.40 -4.70 -13.12
N VAL A 76 -17.47 -4.84 -12.32
CA VAL A 76 -18.19 -6.12 -12.15
C VAL A 76 -19.53 -6.05 -12.87
N THR A 77 -19.68 -6.81 -13.95
CA THR A 77 -20.98 -7.07 -14.56
C THR A 77 -21.62 -8.24 -13.83
N LEU A 78 -22.64 -7.98 -13.02
CA LEU A 78 -23.44 -9.05 -12.45
C LEU A 78 -24.33 -9.65 -13.56
N PRO A 79 -24.44 -10.99 -13.68
CA PRO A 79 -25.39 -11.61 -14.58
C PRO A 79 -26.80 -11.04 -14.32
N ASN A 80 -27.52 -10.69 -15.38
CA ASN A 80 -28.92 -10.29 -15.29
C ASN A 80 -29.76 -11.48 -14.85
N GLN A 81 -29.84 -11.73 -13.55
CA GLN A 81 -30.88 -12.57 -12.97
C GLN A 81 -31.32 -11.97 -11.64
N GLU A 82 -32.50 -11.37 -11.71
CA GLU A 82 -33.40 -11.06 -10.60
C GLU A 82 -32.76 -10.35 -9.39
N ARG A 83 -33.00 -9.03 -9.35
CA ARG A 83 -33.04 -8.25 -8.11
C ARG A 83 -34.06 -8.90 -7.16
N ASN A 84 -33.66 -9.90 -6.37
CA ASN A 84 -34.21 -10.29 -5.08
C ASN A 84 -33.47 -11.53 -4.56
N GLU A 85 -33.37 -11.63 -3.23
CA GLU A 85 -32.86 -12.75 -2.42
C GLU A 85 -31.37 -12.83 -2.03
N TYR A 86 -30.40 -12.37 -2.83
CA TYR A 86 -28.98 -12.52 -2.41
C TYR A 86 -28.44 -11.40 -1.52
N LEU A 87 -28.98 -10.18 -1.63
CA LEU A 87 -28.51 -9.01 -0.85
C LEU A 87 -29.01 -9.01 0.61
N LEU A 88 -29.91 -9.93 0.98
CA LEU A 88 -30.43 -10.06 2.35
C LEU A 88 -29.67 -11.11 3.19
N LYS A 89 -28.79 -11.91 2.58
CA LYS A 89 -27.98 -12.92 3.30
C LYS A 89 -26.65 -12.39 3.85
N GLU A 90 -26.08 -11.33 3.28
CA GLU A 90 -24.87 -10.71 3.85
C GLU A 90 -25.17 -9.84 5.10
N THR A 91 -26.37 -9.25 5.18
CA THR A 91 -26.79 -8.45 6.35
C THR A 91 -27.06 -9.30 7.60
N THR A 92 -27.31 -10.61 7.45
CA THR A 92 -27.58 -11.53 8.56
C THR A 92 -26.34 -12.13 9.19
N PHE A 93 -25.18 -12.08 8.52
CA PHE A 93 -23.93 -12.57 9.13
C PHE A 93 -23.37 -11.60 10.19
N PHE A 94 -23.65 -10.30 10.07
CA PHE A 94 -23.30 -9.31 11.09
C PHE A 94 -24.34 -9.17 12.22
N SER A 95 -25.56 -9.70 12.04
CA SER A 95 -26.67 -9.54 12.99
C SER A 95 -26.89 -10.76 13.91
N SER A 96 -26.09 -11.82 13.77
CA SER A 96 -26.20 -13.05 14.59
C SER A 96 -25.19 -13.13 15.73
N ILE A 97 -24.51 -12.02 16.04
CA ILE A 97 -23.70 -11.90 17.25
C ILE A 97 -24.61 -11.28 18.31
N GLY A 98 -25.22 -12.12 19.14
CA GLY A 98 -25.88 -11.68 20.36
C GLY A 98 -24.89 -10.96 21.30
N PRO A 99 -25.34 -10.37 22.42
CA PRO A 99 -24.53 -9.52 23.30
C PRO A 99 -23.40 -10.24 24.07
N GLU A 100 -22.98 -11.43 23.64
CA GLU A 100 -22.08 -12.31 24.39
C GLU A 100 -20.88 -12.81 23.58
N ILE A 101 -20.39 -12.03 22.61
CA ILE A 101 -18.94 -12.11 22.32
C ILE A 101 -18.27 -11.34 23.44
N THR A 102 -17.81 -12.09 24.44
CA THR A 102 -16.62 -11.69 25.20
C THR A 102 -15.59 -11.33 24.15
N HIS A 103 -15.40 -10.03 23.90
CA HIS A 103 -14.37 -9.54 23.00
C HIS A 103 -13.05 -9.99 23.64
N LYS A 104 -12.63 -11.22 23.34
CA LYS A 104 -11.26 -11.65 23.48
C LYS A 104 -10.54 -10.67 22.58
N SER A 105 -10.02 -9.61 23.20
CA SER A 105 -9.17 -8.64 22.57
C SER A 105 -8.08 -9.46 21.89
N MET A 106 -8.25 -9.74 20.59
CA MET A 106 -7.14 -10.11 19.76
C MET A 106 -6.32 -8.84 19.74
N GLY A 107 -5.39 -8.76 20.69
CA GLY A 107 -4.56 -7.58 20.90
C GLY A 107 -3.83 -7.29 19.61
N LEU A 108 -4.39 -6.36 18.82
CA LEU A 108 -3.69 -5.78 17.70
C LEU A 108 -2.66 -4.84 18.31
N TYR A 109 -1.39 -5.17 18.12
CA TYR A 109 -0.29 -4.33 18.57
C TYR A 109 0.48 -3.83 17.35
N LEU A 110 0.98 -2.60 17.47
CA LEU A 110 1.85 -2.02 16.47
C LEU A 110 3.19 -2.75 16.48
N LYS A 111 3.49 -3.48 15.40
CA LYS A 111 4.73 -4.26 15.31
C LYS A 111 5.96 -3.37 15.18
N SER A 112 5.88 -2.33 14.34
CA SER A 112 7.01 -1.44 14.07
C SER A 112 6.53 -0.16 13.38
N ILE A 113 7.20 0.95 13.68
CA ILE A 113 7.11 2.19 12.90
C ILE A 113 8.41 2.32 12.11
N THR A 114 8.33 2.67 10.82
CA THR A 114 9.49 2.99 10.00
C THR A 114 9.24 4.29 9.27
N VAL A 115 10.19 5.21 9.35
CA VAL A 115 10.11 6.54 8.75
C VAL A 115 11.08 6.61 7.57
N TYR A 116 10.63 7.16 6.45
CA TYR A 116 11.40 7.33 5.22
C TYR A 116 11.46 8.80 4.83
N PRO A 117 12.35 9.61 5.45
CA PRO A 117 12.43 11.04 5.18
C PRO A 117 12.65 11.36 3.71
N ILE A 118 13.64 10.69 3.10
CA ILE A 118 13.98 10.88 1.68
C ILE A 118 13.34 9.76 0.87
N LYS A 119 12.54 10.13 -0.13
CA LYS A 119 11.93 9.20 -1.08
C LYS A 119 13.00 8.31 -1.70
N SER A 120 12.71 7.00 -1.75
CA SER A 120 13.54 5.95 -2.36
C SER A 120 14.84 5.59 -1.63
N CYS A 121 15.17 6.27 -0.54
CA CYS A 121 16.27 5.89 0.36
C CYS A 121 15.83 4.91 1.45
N ALA A 122 16.78 4.36 2.21
CA ALA A 122 16.46 3.54 3.38
C ALA A 122 15.84 4.39 4.49
N GLY A 123 14.75 3.86 5.06
CA GLY A 123 14.13 4.40 6.26
C GLY A 123 14.79 3.89 7.54
N PHE A 124 14.35 4.41 8.67
CA PHE A 124 14.79 3.99 10.00
C PHE A 124 13.59 3.63 10.88
N SER A 125 13.77 2.60 11.71
CA SER A 125 12.70 2.12 12.60
C SER A 125 12.73 2.85 13.94
N VAL A 126 11.54 3.10 14.49
CA VAL A 126 11.35 3.82 15.75
C VAL A 126 10.26 3.16 16.60
N ALA A 127 10.33 3.37 17.91
CA ALA A 127 9.31 2.90 18.85
C ALA A 127 8.07 3.80 18.86
N SER A 128 8.27 5.10 18.69
CA SER A 128 7.23 6.12 18.59
C SER A 128 7.68 7.22 17.63
N TRP A 129 6.71 7.93 17.04
CA TRP A 129 6.99 9.05 16.15
C TRP A 129 5.82 10.05 16.14
N PRO A 130 6.07 11.37 16.05
CA PRO A 130 4.98 12.33 16.03
C PRO A 130 4.10 12.20 14.78
N PRO A 131 2.76 12.24 14.93
CA PRO A 131 1.88 12.39 13.78
C PRO A 131 1.90 13.83 13.26
N SER A 132 1.56 13.99 11.99
CA SER A 132 1.30 15.26 11.30
C SER A 132 -0.02 15.16 10.54
N SER A 133 -0.48 16.27 9.95
CA SER A 133 -1.69 16.28 9.12
C SER A 133 -1.59 15.42 7.86
N THR A 134 -0.39 14.99 7.47
CA THR A 134 -0.12 14.21 6.25
C THR A 134 0.45 12.81 6.54
N GLY A 135 0.52 12.39 7.80
CA GLY A 135 1.05 11.07 8.17
C GLY A 135 2.00 11.17 9.36
N LEU A 136 3.14 10.49 9.27
CA LEU A 136 4.22 10.65 10.24
C LEU A 136 4.99 11.93 9.93
N LEU A 137 5.35 12.70 10.94
CA LEU A 137 6.12 13.94 10.77
C LEU A 137 7.41 13.65 9.98
N HIS A 138 7.74 14.46 8.98
CA HIS A 138 8.94 14.29 8.16
C HIS A 138 8.99 13.01 7.31
N ASP A 139 7.94 12.19 7.24
CA ASP A 139 7.91 11.05 6.33
C ASP A 139 7.69 11.49 4.87
N ARG A 140 8.60 11.08 3.98
CA ARG A 140 8.57 11.35 2.53
C ARG A 140 8.55 12.84 2.14
N GLU A 141 9.06 13.73 2.99
CA GLU A 141 9.08 15.17 2.70
C GLU A 141 10.17 15.58 1.69
N TRP A 142 11.20 14.74 1.49
CA TRP A 142 12.31 15.03 0.58
C TRP A 142 12.42 14.02 -0.56
N LEU A 143 13.06 14.45 -1.65
CA LEU A 143 13.47 13.60 -2.76
C LEU A 143 14.81 14.11 -3.31
N LEU A 144 15.56 13.24 -3.96
CA LEU A 144 16.80 13.62 -4.63
C LEU A 144 16.54 13.92 -6.10
N LYS A 145 17.24 14.94 -6.61
CA LYS A 145 17.30 15.25 -8.04
C LYS A 145 18.73 15.10 -8.51
N SER A 146 18.89 14.58 -9.73
CA SER A 146 20.17 14.59 -10.43
C SER A 146 20.50 16.01 -10.91
N SER A 147 21.75 16.23 -11.33
CA SER A 147 22.24 17.52 -11.84
C SER A 147 21.48 18.00 -13.09
N ASP A 148 20.91 17.08 -13.85
CA ASP A 148 20.03 17.35 -15.00
C ASP A 148 18.57 17.67 -14.60
N GLY A 149 18.27 17.73 -13.29
CA GLY A 149 16.95 18.04 -12.77
C GLY A 149 15.99 16.85 -12.72
N GLN A 150 16.41 15.66 -13.18
CA GLN A 150 15.57 14.47 -13.10
C GLN A 150 15.39 13.99 -11.65
N ILE A 151 14.18 13.60 -11.30
CA ILE A 151 13.91 12.96 -10.01
C ILE A 151 14.55 11.58 -9.99
N LEU A 152 15.38 11.33 -8.99
CA LEU A 152 15.96 10.03 -8.72
C LEU A 152 14.94 9.15 -8.00
N THR A 153 14.82 7.92 -8.45
CA THR A 153 13.95 6.90 -7.87
C THR A 153 14.72 5.60 -7.73
N GLN A 154 14.27 4.73 -6.82
CA GLN A 154 14.91 3.43 -6.61
C GLN A 154 14.86 2.54 -7.86
N LYS A 155 13.90 2.73 -8.78
CA LYS A 155 13.89 2.04 -10.09
C LYS A 155 15.10 2.44 -10.94
N LYS A 156 15.39 3.74 -10.98
CA LYS A 156 16.47 4.31 -11.81
C LYS A 156 17.84 4.15 -11.15
N ALA A 157 17.89 4.19 -9.82
CA ALA A 157 19.11 4.11 -9.02
C ALA A 157 18.87 3.20 -7.78
N PRO A 158 18.94 1.88 -7.94
CA PRO A 158 18.71 0.92 -6.84
C PRO A 158 19.60 1.15 -5.61
N GLU A 159 20.80 1.68 -5.82
CA GLU A 159 21.76 2.04 -4.78
C GLU A 159 21.27 3.13 -3.81
N MET A 160 20.21 3.87 -4.16
CA MET A 160 19.56 4.79 -3.21
C MET A 160 19.10 4.05 -1.94
N SER A 161 18.75 2.77 -2.05
CA SER A 161 18.43 1.91 -0.88
C SER A 161 19.57 1.79 0.13
N LEU A 162 20.82 2.06 -0.26
CA LEU A 162 21.98 1.99 0.62
C LEU A 162 22.19 3.28 1.41
N ILE A 163 21.52 4.37 1.02
CA ILE A 163 21.61 5.65 1.70
C ILE A 163 20.74 5.57 2.96
N SER A 164 21.39 5.48 4.11
CA SER A 164 20.73 5.48 5.41
C SER A 164 20.33 6.90 5.78
N THR A 165 19.11 7.07 6.29
CA THR A 165 18.59 8.38 6.70
C THR A 165 18.16 8.37 8.16
N PHE A 166 18.25 9.52 8.81
CA PHE A 166 17.81 9.71 10.19
C PHE A 166 17.42 11.18 10.41
N VAL A 167 16.34 11.41 11.16
CA VAL A 167 15.89 12.76 11.53
C VAL A 167 16.04 12.95 13.03
N ASP A 168 16.79 13.98 13.43
CA ASP A 168 16.84 14.44 14.82
C ASP A 168 15.84 15.58 15.00
N LEU A 169 14.74 15.28 15.70
CA LEU A 169 13.67 16.25 15.95
C LEU A 169 14.07 17.37 16.91
N HIS A 170 15.03 17.13 17.81
CA HIS A 170 15.49 18.14 18.76
C HIS A 170 16.42 19.14 18.09
N GLN A 171 17.31 18.66 17.23
CA GLN A 171 18.25 19.49 16.49
C GLN A 171 17.65 20.05 15.19
N GLY A 172 16.52 19.52 14.73
CA GLY A 172 15.92 19.89 13.45
C GLY A 172 16.78 19.50 12.26
N THR A 173 17.52 18.39 12.36
CA THR A 173 18.49 17.96 11.34
C THR A 173 18.07 16.67 10.65
N LEU A 174 18.32 16.61 9.34
CA LEU A 174 18.22 15.40 8.53
C LEU A 174 19.63 14.92 8.18
N LEU A 175 19.98 13.73 8.64
CA LEU A 175 21.23 13.06 8.34
C LEU A 175 21.01 12.04 7.21
N ALA A 176 21.86 12.10 6.19
CA ALA A 176 21.92 11.09 5.13
C ALA A 176 23.36 10.56 5.01
N LYS A 177 23.53 9.25 5.12
CA LYS A 177 24.83 8.57 5.05
C LYS A 177 24.82 7.55 3.93
N SER A 178 25.78 7.65 3.02
CA SER A 178 26.00 6.65 1.97
C SER A 178 27.29 5.90 2.26
N PRO A 179 27.31 4.56 2.17
CA PRO A 179 28.54 3.79 2.31
C PRO A 179 29.54 4.06 1.16
N ARG A 180 29.11 4.76 0.11
CA ARG A 180 29.91 5.08 -1.08
C ARG A 180 30.50 6.49 -1.07
N CYS A 181 30.10 7.35 -0.15
CA CYS A 181 30.69 8.68 0.01
C CYS A 181 31.57 8.66 1.26
N ARG A 182 32.89 8.73 1.06
CA ARG A 182 33.89 8.93 2.13
C ARG A 182 34.36 10.37 2.12
#